data_AF-A0A3N4VE19-F1
#
_entry.id   AF-A0A3N4VE19-F1
#
_cell.length_a   1.000
_cell.length_b   1.000
_cell.length_c   1.000
_cell.angle_alpha   90.00
_cell.angle_beta   90.00
_cell.angle_gamma   90.00
#
_symmetry.space_group_name_H-M   'P 1'
#
loop_
_entity.id
_entity.type
_entity.pdbx_description
1 polymer ?
#
loop_
_entity_poly.entity_id
_entity_poly.type
_entity_poly.pdbx_seq_one_letter_code
_entity_poly.pdbx_strand_id
1 'polypeptide(L)'
;MPKLSRQPSPGDEPLLALIRAMSIARREVTRERRRLVLQANQGGLSARNLARLLDVPEGTISTWIRQAKAEGDVVASLSSEKD
;
A
#
# COMPACT_ATOMS: atom_id res chain seq x y z
N MET A 1 -19.86 -17.76 -27.37
CA MET A 1 -18.56 -18.46 -27.31
C MET A 1 -17.98 -18.28 -25.91
N PRO A 2 -17.89 -19.33 -25.06
CA PRO A 2 -17.17 -19.22 -23.80
C PRO A 2 -15.68 -19.03 -24.09
N LYS A 3 -15.01 -18.06 -23.45
CA LYS A 3 -13.56 -17.89 -23.57
C LYS A 3 -12.90 -19.10 -22.90
N LEU A 4 -12.34 -20.02 -23.69
CA LEU A 4 -11.44 -21.05 -23.15
C LEU A 4 -10.16 -20.36 -22.67
N SER A 5 -10.12 -20.02 -21.39
CA SER A 5 -8.87 -19.67 -20.72
C SER A 5 -8.04 -20.93 -20.55
N ARG A 6 -6.91 -21.04 -21.27
CA ARG A 6 -5.95 -22.14 -21.08
C ARG A 6 -5.43 -22.12 -19.64
N GLN A 7 -5.30 -23.28 -19.02
CA GLN A 7 -4.57 -23.39 -17.77
C GLN A 7 -3.06 -23.12 -18.03
N PRO A 8 -2.34 -22.56 -17.05
CA PRO A 8 -0.90 -22.46 -17.14
C PRO A 8 -0.26 -23.86 -17.26
N SER A 9 0.79 -23.96 -18.05
CA SER A 9 1.58 -25.17 -18.26
C SER A 9 2.95 -25.05 -17.58
N PRO A 10 3.71 -26.15 -17.39
CA PRO A 10 5.06 -26.07 -16.83
C PRO A 10 6.01 -25.12 -17.57
N GLY A 11 5.81 -24.90 -18.87
CA GLY A 11 6.59 -23.93 -19.65
C GLY A 11 6.33 -22.46 -19.29
N ASP A 12 5.20 -22.15 -18.64
CA ASP A 12 4.87 -20.80 -18.17
C ASP A 12 5.53 -20.47 -16.81
N GLU A 13 6.13 -21.46 -16.15
CA GLU A 13 6.62 -21.32 -14.77
C GLU A 13 7.61 -20.16 -14.56
N PRO A 14 8.58 -19.88 -15.47
CA PRO A 14 9.45 -18.72 -15.32
C PRO A 14 8.68 -17.39 -15.30
N LEU A 15 7.66 -17.24 -16.15
CA LEU A 15 6.83 -16.03 -16.19
C LEU A 15 5.95 -15.92 -14.96
N LEU A 16 5.35 -17.03 -14.51
CA LEU A 16 4.54 -17.07 -13.28
C LEU A 16 5.37 -16.71 -12.05
N ALA A 17 6.62 -17.21 -11.96
CA ALA A 17 7.55 -16.86 -10.91
C ALA A 17 7.86 -15.36 -10.89
N LEU A 18 8.13 -14.76 -12.07
CA LEU A 18 8.33 -13.32 -12.20
C LEU A 18 7.09 -12.53 -11.75
N ILE A 19 5.90 -12.91 -12.20
CA ILE A 19 4.64 -12.25 -11.82
C ILE A 19 4.44 -12.30 -10.30
N ARG A 20 4.70 -13.45 -9.67
CA ARG A 20 4.61 -13.59 -8.21
C ARG A 20 5.64 -12.72 -7.49
N ALA A 21 6.89 -12.70 -7.94
CA ALA A 21 7.95 -11.87 -7.37
C ALA A 21 7.60 -10.37 -7.46
N MET A 22 7.16 -9.90 -8.63
CA MET A 22 6.70 -8.52 -8.83
C MET A 22 5.51 -8.18 -7.93
N SER A 23 4.58 -9.12 -7.76
CA SER A 23 3.41 -8.92 -6.90
C SER A 23 3.78 -8.83 -5.41
N ILE A 24 4.78 -9.59 -4.97
CA ILE A 24 5.36 -9.47 -3.62
C ILE A 24 6.01 -8.09 -3.46
N ALA A 25 6.92 -7.72 -4.37
CA ALA A 25 7.59 -6.43 -4.32
C ALA A 25 6.61 -5.25 -4.29
N ARG A 26 5.57 -5.29 -5.14
CA ARG A 26 4.52 -4.26 -5.17
C ARG A 26 3.75 -4.20 -3.84
N ARG A 27 3.44 -5.33 -3.22
CA ARG A 27 2.73 -5.38 -1.93
C ARG A 27 3.57 -4.75 -0.82
N GLU A 28 4.86 -5.04 -0.78
CA GLU A 28 5.77 -4.45 0.22
C GLU A 28 5.91 -2.93 0.04
N VAL A 29 6.08 -2.45 -1.20
CA VAL A 29 6.08 -1.00 -1.48
C VAL A 29 4.76 -0.34 -1.05
N THR A 30 3.63 -1.02 -1.29
CA THR A 30 2.31 -0.49 -0.90
C THR A 30 2.15 -0.45 0.62
N ARG A 31 2.67 -1.45 1.35
CA ARG A 31 2.65 -1.49 2.81
C ARG A 31 3.45 -0.34 3.41
N GLU A 32 4.67 -0.10 2.90
CA GLU A 32 5.49 1.01 3.43
C GLU A 32 4.87 2.37 3.12
N ARG A 33 4.32 2.56 1.91
CA ARG A 33 3.55 3.78 1.59
C ARG A 33 2.36 3.98 2.55
N ARG A 34 1.61 2.92 2.84
CA ARG A 34 0.50 2.99 3.81
C ARG A 34 1.03 3.39 5.20
N ARG A 35 2.13 2.79 5.66
CA ARG A 35 2.74 3.12 6.96
C ARG A 35 3.13 4.61 7.06
N LEU A 36 3.83 5.13 6.06
CA LEU A 36 4.24 6.54 6.00
C LEU A 36 3.04 7.49 5.96
N VAL A 37 1.99 7.17 5.20
CA VAL A 37 0.74 7.94 5.17
C VAL A 37 0.11 8.04 6.56
N LEU A 38 -0.01 6.91 7.26
CA LEU A 38 -0.64 6.87 8.58
C LEU A 38 0.17 7.67 9.61
N GLN A 39 1.48 7.48 9.63
CA GLN A 39 2.39 8.22 10.51
C GLN A 39 2.33 9.74 10.26
N ALA A 40 2.39 10.16 9.00
CA ALA A 40 2.31 11.57 8.64
C ALA A 40 0.93 12.18 8.94
N ASN A 41 -0.16 11.40 8.78
CA ASN A 41 -1.51 11.84 9.12
C ASN A 41 -1.68 12.02 10.64
N GLN A 42 -1.09 11.16 11.46
CA GLN A 42 -1.05 11.35 12.92
C GLN A 42 -0.31 12.63 13.31
N GLY A 43 0.74 13.00 12.57
CA GLY A 43 1.44 14.28 12.71
C GLY A 43 0.68 15.51 12.18
N GLY A 44 -0.57 15.33 11.71
CA GLY A 44 -1.44 16.43 11.27
C GLY A 44 -1.44 16.72 9.78
N LEU A 45 -0.71 15.96 8.94
CA LEU A 45 -0.79 16.15 7.49
C LEU A 45 -2.14 15.68 6.94
N SER A 46 -2.75 16.51 6.10
CA SER A 46 -4.01 16.20 5.43
C SER A 46 -3.84 15.16 4.32
N ALA A 47 -4.90 14.40 4.03
CA ALA A 47 -4.92 13.41 2.94
C ALA A 47 -4.54 14.04 1.59
N ARG A 48 -5.00 15.26 1.31
CA ARG A 48 -4.67 16.03 0.11
C ARG A 48 -3.17 16.31 -0.01
N ASN A 49 -2.51 16.72 1.08
CA ASN A 49 -1.07 16.99 1.05
C ASN A 49 -0.28 15.69 0.81
N LEU A 50 -0.66 14.61 1.49
CA LEU A 50 -0.03 13.30 1.34
C LEU A 50 -0.20 12.72 -0.06
N ALA A 51 -1.36 12.95 -0.70
CA ALA A 51 -1.64 12.49 -2.06
C ALA A 51 -0.65 13.05 -3.08
N ARG A 52 -0.34 14.34 -2.96
CA ARG A 52 0.63 15.03 -3.83
C ARG A 52 2.06 14.58 -3.59
N LEU A 53 2.43 14.36 -2.33
CA LEU A 53 3.80 13.97 -1.96
C LEU A 53 4.14 12.54 -2.35
N LEU A 54 3.18 11.62 -2.24
CA LEU A 54 3.43 10.18 -2.40
C LEU A 54 2.97 9.62 -3.75
N ASP A 55 2.41 10.47 -4.61
CA ASP A 55 1.78 10.07 -5.87
C ASP A 55 0.80 8.90 -5.67
N VAL A 56 -0.09 9.09 -4.68
CA VAL A 56 -1.16 8.15 -4.35
C VAL A 56 -2.48 8.92 -4.41
N PRO A 57 -3.53 8.38 -5.07
CA PRO A 57 -4.82 9.04 -5.09
C PRO A 57 -5.35 9.37 -3.69
N GLU A 58 -5.89 10.57 -3.52
CA GLU A 58 -6.42 11.05 -2.23
C GLU A 58 -7.50 10.11 -1.64
N GLY A 59 -8.32 9.51 -2.50
CA GLY A 59 -9.33 8.51 -2.08
C GLY A 59 -8.71 7.22 -1.52
N THR A 60 -7.56 6.79 -2.05
CA THR A 60 -6.80 5.64 -1.53
C THR A 60 -6.25 5.95 -0.15
N ILE A 61 -5.63 7.12 0.02
CA ILE A 61 -5.12 7.61 1.32
C ILE A 61 -6.25 7.69 2.35
N SER A 62 -7.38 8.28 1.96
CA SER A 62 -8.56 8.41 2.83
C SER A 62 -9.09 7.05 3.30
N THR A 63 -9.07 6.06 2.40
CA THR A 63 -9.45 4.68 2.72
C THR A 63 -8.48 4.06 3.73
N TRP A 64 -7.16 4.21 3.52
CA TRP A 64 -6.16 3.71 4.46
C TRP A 64 -6.30 4.30 5.86
N ILE A 65 -6.50 5.62 5.96
CA ILE A 65 -6.70 6.31 7.24
C ILE A 65 -7.98 5.81 7.92
N ARG A 66 -9.09 5.68 7.18
CA ARG A 66 -10.35 5.18 7.72
C ARG A 66 -10.22 3.75 8.24
N GLN A 67 -9.54 2.86 7.49
CA GLN A 67 -9.30 1.48 7.88
C GLN A 67 -8.44 1.41 9.15
N ALA A 68 -7.32 2.15 9.20
CA ALA A 68 -6.47 2.18 10.39
C ALA A 68 -7.23 2.65 11.65
N LYS A 69 -8.08 3.67 11.53
CA LYS A 69 -8.94 4.12 12.63
C LYS A 69 -9.94 3.05 13.08
N ALA A 70 -10.51 2.29 12.15
CA ALA A 70 -11.44 1.21 12.46
C ALA A 70 -10.74 -0.01 13.10
N GLU A 71 -9.50 -0.27 12.69
CA GLU A 71 -8.64 -1.36 13.19
C GLU A 71 -7.99 -1.01 14.56
N GLY A 72 -8.12 0.23 15.03
CA GLY A 72 -7.43 0.71 16.23
C GLY A 72 -5.92 0.84 16.04
N ASP A 73 -5.45 0.82 14.79
CA ASP A 73 -4.04 0.84 14.42
C ASP A 73 -3.52 2.27 14.48
N VAL A 74 -3.31 2.74 15.71
CA VAL A 74 -2.57 3.96 15.99
C VAL A 74 -1.09 3.57 16.00
N VAL A 75 -0.42 3.70 14.85
CA VAL A 75 1.04 3.60 14.73
C VAL A 75 1.66 4.38 15.90
N ALA A 76 2.21 3.67 16.86
CA ALA A 76 2.75 4.27 18.07
C ALA A 76 4.07 4.98 17.75
N SER A 77 4.19 6.19 18.28
CA SER A 77 5.43 6.90 18.63
C SER A 77 6.22 7.56 17.51
N LEU A 78 5.99 8.87 17.35
CA LEU A 78 7.08 9.84 17.27
C LEU A 78 6.88 10.89 18.36
N SER A 79 7.20 10.49 19.59
CA SER A 79 7.56 11.39 20.68
C SER A 79 9.02 11.11 21.02
N SER A 80 9.96 11.69 20.27
CA SER A 80 11.35 11.96 20.70
C SER A 80 12.06 12.64 19.55
N GLU A 81 12.32 13.94 19.75
CA GLU A 81 13.37 14.80 19.18
C GLU A 81 12.80 16.21 19.01
N LYS A 82 12.77 16.88 20.16
CA LYS A 82 12.79 18.33 20.24
C LYS A 82 14.02 18.65 21.10
N ASP A 83 15.18 18.73 20.44
CA ASP A 83 16.36 19.43 20.98
C ASP A 83 16.32 20.88 20.50
#